data_AF-A0AAN9Q6B8-F1
#
_entry.id   AF-A0AAN9Q6B8-F1
#
_cell.length_a   1.000
_cell.length_b   1.000
_cell.length_c   1.000
_cell.angle_alpha   90.00
_cell.angle_beta   90.00
_cell.angle_gamma   90.00
#
_symmetry.space_group_name_H-M   'P 1'
#
loop_
_entity.id
_entity.type
_entity.pdbx_description
1 polymer ?
#
loop_
_entity_poly.entity_id
_entity_poly.type
_entity_poly.pdbx_seq_one_letter_code
_entity_poly.pdbx_strand_id
1 'polypeptide(L)'
;MPNLQQIKALLQAYAPIMYLHPDEKYMPSSVNWLFSNGALLYKKGQESNPVPVELNGINLPQDPNNDGAYWLDLPADDDNKERVKKGDLRSANSYVHVKPMLGGTFTDIAIWVFFPFNGPARLKLEFFTIKLGKIGEHVSDGEHVTLRVSNFNGQLWQVYFSKHRKGTWVDASRLEFQYGNKPVVYSSLHGHALYPYAGLSLHGAEIDGLNKIGLRNDTAKSGMIMDMGAF
;
A
#
# COMPACT_ATOMS: atom_id res chain seq x y z
N MET A 1 -20.96 13.35 -9.89
CA MET A 1 -19.53 13.21 -9.54
C MET A 1 -19.06 14.52 -8.94
N PRO A 2 -18.30 14.50 -7.83
CA PRO A 2 -17.77 15.71 -7.23
C PRO A 2 -16.76 16.39 -8.15
N ASN A 3 -16.73 17.73 -8.14
CA ASN A 3 -15.69 18.51 -8.81
C ASN A 3 -14.38 18.50 -7.99
N LEU A 4 -13.30 19.08 -8.52
CA LEU A 4 -11.99 19.08 -7.86
C LEU A 4 -12.02 19.71 -6.45
N GLN A 5 -12.78 20.78 -6.25
CA GLN A 5 -12.89 21.43 -4.94
C GLN A 5 -13.60 20.51 -3.92
N GLN A 6 -14.67 19.84 -4.35
CA GLN A 6 -15.38 18.85 -3.54
C GLN A 6 -14.50 17.64 -3.23
N ILE A 7 -13.72 17.14 -4.20
CA ILE A 7 -12.75 16.05 -3.98
C ILE A 7 -11.71 16.45 -2.93
N LYS A 8 -11.14 17.66 -3.03
CA LYS A 8 -10.18 18.17 -2.04
C LYS A 8 -10.79 18.27 -0.64
N ALA A 9 -12.03 18.74 -0.53
CA ALA A 9 -12.74 18.80 0.75
C ALA A 9 -12.99 17.39 1.32
N LEU A 10 -13.36 16.42 0.49
CA LEU A 10 -13.54 15.03 0.89
C LEU A 10 -12.22 14.39 1.36
N LEU A 11 -11.11 14.62 0.67
CA LEU A 11 -9.79 14.16 1.09
C LEU A 11 -9.36 14.83 2.40
N GLN A 12 -9.59 16.13 2.57
CA GLN A 12 -9.28 16.79 3.84
C GLN A 12 -10.07 16.19 5.01
N ALA A 13 -11.35 15.87 4.80
CA ALA A 13 -12.22 15.30 5.82
C ALA A 13 -11.92 13.83 6.12
N TYR A 14 -11.62 13.02 5.09
CA TYR A 14 -11.66 11.55 5.18
C TYR A 14 -10.36 10.85 4.77
N ALA A 15 -9.32 11.57 4.31
CA ALA A 15 -8.05 10.92 4.00
C ALA A 15 -7.49 10.23 5.26
N PRO A 16 -7.21 8.91 5.20
CA PRO A 16 -6.90 8.14 6.40
C PRO A 16 -5.56 8.49 7.05
N ILE A 17 -5.42 8.06 8.30
CA ILE A 17 -4.15 8.00 9.00
C ILE A 17 -3.71 6.54 9.04
N MET A 18 -2.54 6.26 8.46
CA MET A 18 -1.99 4.91 8.42
C MET A 18 -0.90 4.73 9.47
N TYR A 19 -1.06 3.70 10.31
CA TYR A 19 -0.04 3.22 11.23
C TYR A 19 0.76 2.09 10.59
N LEU A 20 2.07 2.19 10.74
CA LEU A 20 3.02 1.14 10.39
C LEU A 20 3.29 0.30 11.64
N HIS A 21 3.50 -1.00 11.49
CA HIS A 21 3.85 -1.87 12.60
C HIS A 21 5.13 -1.35 13.30
N PRO A 22 5.25 -1.38 14.65
CA PRO A 22 6.41 -0.84 15.38
C PRO A 22 7.75 -1.50 14.98
N ASP A 23 7.70 -2.75 14.51
CA ASP A 23 8.87 -3.48 14.01
C ASP A 23 9.09 -3.35 12.49
N GLU A 24 8.33 -2.51 11.80
CA GLU A 24 8.46 -2.33 10.35
C GLU A 24 9.86 -1.81 10.00
N LYS A 25 10.45 -2.40 8.96
CA LYS A 25 11.78 -2.04 8.44
C LYS A 25 11.72 -1.45 7.04
N TYR A 26 10.63 -1.71 6.32
CA TYR A 26 10.40 -1.31 4.94
C TYR A 26 9.30 -0.25 4.94
N MET A 27 9.71 1.01 5.07
CA MET A 27 8.80 2.16 5.15
C MET A 27 8.28 2.53 3.75
N PRO A 28 7.13 3.21 3.67
CA PRO A 28 6.70 3.81 2.41
C PRO A 28 7.66 4.94 1.99
N SER A 29 7.57 5.33 0.72
CA SER A 29 8.24 6.51 0.17
C SER A 29 7.43 7.06 -1.01
N SER A 30 7.81 8.20 -1.56
CA SER A 30 7.30 8.57 -2.89
C SER A 30 8.02 7.78 -3.99
N VAL A 31 7.33 7.56 -5.11
CA VAL A 31 7.91 6.98 -6.32
C VAL A 31 9.11 7.80 -6.81
N ASN A 32 9.02 9.13 -6.75
CA ASN A 32 10.11 10.03 -7.11
C ASN A 32 11.33 9.86 -6.19
N TRP A 33 11.13 9.55 -4.91
CA TRP A 33 12.23 9.22 -4.01
C TRP A 33 12.94 7.95 -4.48
N LEU A 34 12.22 6.89 -4.82
CA LEU A 34 12.81 5.68 -5.37
C LEU A 34 13.65 5.97 -6.63
N PHE A 35 13.12 6.74 -7.58
CA PHE A 35 13.83 7.10 -8.82
C PHE A 35 15.09 7.93 -8.53
N SER A 36 14.99 8.90 -7.63
CA SER A 36 16.13 9.74 -7.20
C SER A 36 17.21 8.97 -6.44
N ASN A 37 16.90 7.74 -6.00
CA ASN A 37 17.79 6.90 -5.22
C ASN A 37 18.35 5.71 -6.00
N GLY A 38 18.36 5.77 -7.33
CA GLY A 38 19.10 4.83 -8.17
C GLY A 38 18.31 3.59 -8.59
N ALA A 39 16.98 3.68 -8.64
CA ALA A 39 16.16 2.62 -9.23
C ALA A 39 16.57 2.33 -10.67
N LEU A 40 16.53 1.05 -11.03
CA LEU A 40 16.97 0.54 -12.33
C LEU A 40 15.78 -0.03 -13.09
N LEU A 41 15.68 0.31 -14.37
CA LEU A 41 14.76 -0.30 -15.31
C LEU A 41 15.47 -1.44 -16.04
N TYR A 42 14.95 -2.64 -15.85
CA TYR A 42 15.40 -3.84 -16.54
C TYR A 42 14.51 -4.15 -17.72
N LYS A 43 15.09 -4.82 -18.71
CA LYS A 43 14.40 -5.32 -19.89
C LYS A 43 14.77 -6.77 -20.15
N LYS A 44 13.77 -7.58 -20.47
CA LYS A 44 13.93 -8.99 -20.81
C LYS A 44 14.87 -9.16 -22.01
N GLY A 45 15.88 -10.01 -21.88
CA GLY A 45 16.94 -10.24 -22.86
C GLY A 45 18.07 -9.19 -22.86
N GLN A 46 18.03 -8.20 -21.97
CA GLN A 46 19.06 -7.17 -21.79
C GLN A 46 19.42 -6.98 -20.30
N GLU A 47 19.28 -8.04 -19.49
CA GLU A 47 19.39 -8.00 -18.03
C GLU A 47 20.78 -7.57 -17.53
N SER A 48 21.84 -7.75 -18.34
CA SER A 48 23.20 -7.33 -18.01
C SER A 48 23.44 -5.82 -18.18
N ASN A 49 22.49 -5.08 -18.76
CA ASN A 49 22.62 -3.65 -19.01
C ASN A 49 21.33 -2.88 -18.63
N PRO A 50 20.93 -2.89 -17.34
CA PRO A 50 19.81 -2.09 -16.89
C PRO A 50 20.13 -0.59 -17.00
N VAL A 51 19.09 0.22 -17.18
CA VAL A 51 19.24 1.68 -17.28
C VAL A 51 18.68 2.36 -16.03
N PRO A 52 19.31 3.42 -15.51
CA PRO A 52 18.71 4.22 -14.45
C PRO A 52 17.34 4.76 -14.86
N VAL A 53 16.38 4.72 -13.93
CA VAL A 53 15.08 5.38 -14.13
C VAL A 53 15.28 6.89 -14.07
N GLU A 54 14.75 7.62 -15.04
CA GLU A 54 14.78 9.08 -15.01
C GLU A 54 13.88 9.63 -13.89
N LEU A 55 14.24 10.77 -13.31
CA LEU A 55 13.51 11.36 -12.17
C LEU A 55 12.02 11.58 -12.42
N ASN A 56 11.65 11.85 -13.67
CA ASN A 56 10.27 12.06 -14.12
C ASN A 56 9.62 10.78 -14.67
N GLY A 57 10.34 9.65 -14.67
CA GLY A 57 9.89 8.37 -15.20
C GLY A 57 9.67 8.34 -16.72
N ILE A 58 10.21 9.30 -17.49
CA ILE A 58 9.92 9.40 -18.94
C ILE A 58 10.43 8.21 -19.74
N ASN A 59 11.46 7.52 -19.23
CA ASN A 59 12.03 6.33 -19.85
C ASN A 59 11.32 5.02 -19.44
N LEU A 60 10.24 5.10 -18.64
CA LEU A 60 9.40 3.95 -18.33
C LEU A 60 8.51 3.58 -19.51
N PRO A 61 8.17 2.29 -19.69
CA PRO A 61 7.20 1.86 -20.68
C PRO A 61 5.86 2.58 -20.50
N GLN A 62 5.32 3.11 -21.60
CA GLN A 62 4.04 3.83 -21.63
C GLN A 62 2.88 2.94 -22.14
N ASP A 63 3.17 1.70 -22.52
CA ASP A 63 2.15 0.73 -22.92
C ASP A 63 1.35 0.29 -21.68
N PRO A 64 0.01 0.41 -21.68
CA PRO A 64 -0.83 -0.04 -20.56
C PRO A 64 -0.88 -1.57 -20.40
N ASN A 65 -0.42 -2.34 -21.38
CA ASN A 65 -0.43 -3.80 -21.33
C ASN A 65 0.80 -4.35 -20.60
N ASN A 66 0.56 -5.29 -19.69
CA ASN A 66 1.64 -6.00 -19.02
C ASN A 66 2.01 -7.28 -19.79
N ASP A 67 3.15 -7.23 -20.48
CA ASP A 67 3.74 -8.36 -21.22
C ASP A 67 4.96 -8.97 -20.50
N GLY A 68 5.33 -8.44 -19.33
CA GLY A 68 6.51 -8.84 -18.57
C GLY A 68 7.85 -8.50 -19.24
N ALA A 69 7.87 -7.58 -20.22
CA ALA A 69 9.11 -7.20 -20.91
C ALA A 69 10.01 -6.31 -20.06
N TYR A 70 9.47 -5.59 -19.09
CA TYR A 70 10.19 -4.64 -18.24
C TYR A 70 9.84 -4.81 -16.76
N TRP A 71 10.78 -4.52 -15.88
CA TRP A 71 10.56 -4.43 -14.44
C TRP A 71 11.51 -3.42 -13.79
N LEU A 72 11.12 -2.94 -12.61
CA LEU A 72 11.97 -2.11 -11.77
C LEU A 72 12.73 -2.98 -10.78
N ASP A 73 13.98 -2.62 -10.52
CA ASP A 73 14.78 -3.17 -9.42
C ASP A 73 15.45 -2.03 -8.64
N LEU A 74 15.95 -2.40 -7.46
CA LEU A 74 16.73 -1.55 -6.58
C LEU A 74 18.11 -1.23 -7.19
N PRO A 75 18.84 -0.26 -6.61
CA PRO A 75 20.22 0.02 -7.03
C PRO A 75 21.09 -1.24 -7.02
N ALA A 76 22.04 -1.31 -7.96
CA ALA A 76 22.91 -2.47 -8.10
C ALA A 76 23.84 -2.67 -6.89
N ASP A 77 24.32 -1.57 -6.30
CA ASP A 77 25.22 -1.59 -5.15
C ASP A 77 24.50 -1.98 -3.86
N ASP A 78 25.10 -2.88 -3.08
CA ASP A 78 24.41 -3.52 -1.96
C ASP A 78 24.12 -2.55 -0.81
N ASP A 79 24.98 -1.56 -0.56
CA ASP A 79 24.77 -0.57 0.50
C ASP A 79 23.57 0.34 0.19
N ASN A 80 23.46 0.89 -1.04
CA ASN A 80 22.27 1.64 -1.43
C ASN A 80 21.05 0.75 -1.58
N LYS A 81 21.19 -0.49 -2.06
CA LYS A 81 20.09 -1.44 -2.15
C LYS A 81 19.42 -1.64 -0.79
N GLU A 82 20.20 -1.94 0.25
CA GLU A 82 19.68 -2.12 1.60
C GLU A 82 19.15 -0.82 2.22
N ARG A 83 19.71 0.34 1.86
CA ARG A 83 19.17 1.64 2.26
C ARG A 83 17.82 1.93 1.58
N VAL A 84 17.70 1.68 0.29
CA VAL A 84 16.50 1.97 -0.52
C VAL A 84 15.35 1.05 -0.14
N LYS A 85 15.62 -0.23 0.17
CA LYS A 85 14.61 -1.14 0.72
C LYS A 85 13.89 -0.57 1.94
N LYS A 86 14.61 0.15 2.81
CA LYS A 86 14.04 0.70 4.04
C LYS A 86 13.03 1.82 3.80
N GLY A 87 13.01 2.39 2.59
CA GLY A 87 12.17 3.53 2.25
C GLY A 87 12.50 4.80 3.03
N ASP A 88 11.62 5.78 2.90
CA ASP A 88 11.74 7.07 3.57
C ASP A 88 10.34 7.64 3.83
N LEU A 89 9.83 7.35 5.04
CA LEU A 89 8.50 7.78 5.47
C LEU A 89 8.28 9.30 5.32
N ARG A 90 9.36 10.10 5.42
CA ARG A 90 9.28 11.56 5.28
C ARG A 90 8.97 12.01 3.85
N SER A 91 9.41 11.25 2.86
CA SER A 91 9.09 11.49 1.44
C SER A 91 7.77 10.88 1.00
N ALA A 92 7.13 10.06 1.83
CA ALA A 92 5.96 9.30 1.45
C ALA A 92 4.76 10.23 1.21
N ASN A 93 4.19 10.12 0.01
CA ASN A 93 2.95 10.78 -0.39
C ASN A 93 1.95 9.73 -0.88
N SER A 94 0.69 10.12 -0.92
CA SER A 94 -0.39 9.31 -1.47
C SER A 94 -0.73 9.69 -2.91
N TYR A 95 -1.14 8.70 -3.69
CA TYR A 95 -1.56 8.90 -5.09
C TYR A 95 -3.07 8.65 -5.20
N VAL A 96 -3.80 9.66 -5.67
CA VAL A 96 -5.27 9.65 -5.64
C VAL A 96 -5.84 9.39 -7.02
N HIS A 97 -6.74 8.41 -7.11
CA HIS A 97 -7.54 8.15 -8.30
C HIS A 97 -9.04 8.17 -7.94
N VAL A 98 -9.81 8.97 -8.66
CA VAL A 98 -11.24 9.21 -8.39
C VAL A 98 -12.08 8.66 -9.52
N LYS A 99 -13.11 7.86 -9.20
CA LYS A 99 -14.03 7.29 -10.18
C LYS A 99 -15.49 7.35 -9.73
N PRO A 100 -16.45 7.52 -10.66
CA PRO A 100 -17.87 7.41 -10.34
C PRO A 100 -18.22 5.94 -10.11
N MET A 101 -19.12 5.67 -9.17
CA MET A 101 -19.58 4.30 -8.86
C MET A 101 -21.08 4.26 -8.68
N LEU A 102 -21.65 3.06 -8.84
CA LEU A 102 -23.07 2.78 -8.56
C LEU A 102 -24.00 3.74 -9.31
N GLY A 103 -23.83 3.84 -10.64
CA GLY A 103 -24.61 4.74 -11.48
C GLY A 103 -24.35 6.23 -11.21
N GLY A 104 -23.23 6.58 -10.57
CA GLY A 104 -22.85 7.95 -10.24
C GLY A 104 -23.47 8.49 -8.94
N THR A 105 -24.19 7.65 -8.19
CA THR A 105 -24.69 7.98 -6.85
C THR A 105 -23.59 7.99 -5.79
N PHE A 106 -22.47 7.31 -6.07
CA PHE A 106 -21.27 7.29 -5.24
C PHE A 106 -20.04 7.69 -6.04
N THR A 107 -19.00 8.07 -5.30
CA THR A 107 -17.66 8.25 -5.82
C THR A 107 -16.68 7.43 -4.98
N ASP A 108 -15.90 6.60 -5.66
CA ASP A 108 -14.78 5.88 -5.06
C ASP A 108 -13.52 6.74 -5.24
N ILE A 109 -12.83 7.01 -4.14
CA ILE A 109 -11.54 7.73 -4.08
C ILE A 109 -10.50 6.71 -3.61
N ALA A 110 -9.75 6.15 -4.53
CA ALA A 110 -8.63 5.25 -4.23
C ALA A 110 -7.40 6.09 -3.87
N ILE A 111 -6.81 5.79 -2.72
CA ILE A 111 -5.65 6.48 -2.15
C ILE A 111 -4.55 5.44 -1.99
N TRP A 112 -3.56 5.50 -2.87
CA TRP A 112 -2.45 4.56 -2.95
C TRP A 112 -1.26 5.04 -2.12
N VAL A 113 -0.54 4.08 -1.55
CA VAL A 113 0.75 4.25 -0.88
C VAL A 113 1.76 3.35 -1.57
N PHE A 114 2.97 3.86 -1.71
CA PHE A 114 4.06 3.15 -2.36
C PHE A 114 5.14 2.76 -1.35
N PHE A 115 5.57 1.49 -1.40
CA PHE A 115 6.70 0.96 -0.67
C PHE A 115 7.78 0.56 -1.67
N PRO A 116 9.04 0.98 -1.51
CA PRO A 116 10.12 0.54 -2.40
C PRO A 116 10.35 -0.97 -2.40
N PHE A 117 9.97 -1.65 -1.31
CA PHE A 117 10.21 -3.06 -1.12
C PHE A 117 9.18 -3.67 -0.19
N ASN A 118 8.58 -4.78 -0.60
CA ASN A 118 7.80 -5.66 0.25
C ASN A 118 8.73 -6.71 0.88
N GLY A 119 8.64 -6.87 2.19
CA GLY A 119 9.49 -7.75 2.96
C GLY A 119 9.05 -9.22 2.97
N PRO A 120 9.78 -10.07 3.71
CA PRO A 120 9.55 -11.50 3.71
C PRO A 120 8.28 -11.91 4.45
N ALA A 121 7.52 -12.80 3.83
CA ALA A 121 6.29 -13.35 4.37
C ALA A 121 6.56 -14.25 5.59
N ARG A 122 5.55 -14.33 6.46
CA ARG A 122 5.56 -15.16 7.66
C ARG A 122 4.35 -16.09 7.62
N LEU A 123 4.56 -17.36 7.97
CA LEU A 123 3.49 -18.36 8.08
C LEU A 123 3.21 -18.62 9.56
N LYS A 124 1.94 -18.64 9.95
CA LYS A 124 1.52 -19.16 11.25
C LYS A 124 1.10 -20.62 11.10
N LEU A 125 1.63 -21.48 11.97
CA LEU A 125 1.24 -22.89 12.12
C LEU A 125 0.87 -23.13 13.58
N GLU A 126 -0.42 -23.08 13.87
CA GLU A 126 -0.99 -23.11 15.22
C GLU A 126 -0.30 -22.10 16.16
N PHE A 127 0.56 -22.60 17.04
CA PHE A 127 1.29 -21.85 18.06
C PHE A 127 2.66 -21.34 17.57
N PHE A 128 3.13 -21.80 16.41
CA PHE A 128 4.43 -21.43 15.85
C PHE A 128 4.30 -20.39 14.73
N THR A 129 5.38 -19.63 14.51
CA THR A 129 5.50 -18.74 13.35
C THR A 129 6.80 -19.04 12.63
N ILE A 130 6.71 -19.34 11.34
CA ILE A 130 7.83 -19.65 10.45
C ILE A 130 8.09 -18.41 9.58
N LYS A 131 9.34 -17.95 9.56
CA LYS A 131 9.80 -16.95 8.57
C LYS A 131 10.05 -17.68 7.26
N LEU A 132 9.46 -17.24 6.15
CA LEU A 132 9.55 -17.95 4.87
C LEU A 132 10.81 -17.59 4.06
N GLY A 133 11.88 -17.15 4.71
CA GLY A 133 13.09 -16.69 4.02
C GLY A 133 12.74 -15.50 3.12
N LYS A 134 13.14 -15.56 1.84
CA LYS A 134 12.85 -14.51 0.83
C LYS A 134 11.46 -14.63 0.18
N ILE A 135 10.64 -15.62 0.56
CA ILE A 135 9.32 -15.79 -0.04
C ILE A 135 8.44 -14.59 0.31
N GLY A 136 7.80 -14.01 -0.69
CA GLY A 136 6.99 -12.81 -0.57
C GLY A 136 7.78 -11.51 -0.78
N GLU A 137 9.11 -11.55 -0.77
CA GLU A 137 9.90 -10.36 -1.08
C GLU A 137 9.71 -9.94 -2.53
N HIS A 138 9.46 -8.65 -2.77
CA HIS A 138 9.50 -8.07 -4.11
C HIS A 138 9.81 -6.57 -4.05
N VAL A 139 10.41 -6.07 -5.13
CA VAL A 139 10.68 -4.65 -5.32
C VAL A 139 9.41 -3.96 -5.79
N SER A 140 9.16 -2.77 -5.25
CA SER A 140 7.97 -1.96 -5.50
C SER A 140 6.69 -2.67 -5.06
N ASP A 141 6.05 -2.11 -4.06
CA ASP A 141 4.74 -2.54 -3.61
C ASP A 141 3.78 -1.37 -3.51
N GLY A 142 2.55 -1.62 -3.90
CA GLY A 142 1.48 -0.64 -3.98
C GLY A 142 0.29 -1.14 -3.21
N GLU A 143 -0.03 -0.47 -2.11
CA GLU A 143 -1.20 -0.77 -1.31
C GLU A 143 -2.15 0.42 -1.36
N HIS A 144 -3.45 0.19 -1.21
CA HIS A 144 -4.44 1.27 -1.26
C HIS A 144 -5.63 1.05 -0.36
N VAL A 145 -6.18 2.18 0.06
CA VAL A 145 -7.55 2.23 0.58
C VAL A 145 -8.44 2.92 -0.43
N THR A 146 -9.72 2.55 -0.46
CA THR A 146 -10.71 3.23 -1.29
C THR A 146 -11.84 3.75 -0.43
N LEU A 147 -12.00 5.06 -0.38
CA LEU A 147 -13.15 5.70 0.25
C LEU A 147 -14.34 5.62 -0.70
N ARG A 148 -15.49 5.13 -0.23
CA ARG A 148 -16.76 5.23 -0.95
C ARG A 148 -17.62 6.30 -0.31
N VAL A 149 -17.86 7.37 -1.07
CA VAL A 149 -18.58 8.56 -0.59
C VAL A 149 -19.88 8.75 -1.37
N SER A 150 -20.96 9.07 -0.67
CA SER A 150 -22.25 9.40 -1.30
C SER A 150 -22.20 10.76 -1.98
N ASN A 151 -22.63 10.83 -3.24
CA ASN A 151 -22.69 12.09 -3.99
C ASN A 151 -23.89 12.97 -3.59
N PHE A 152 -24.81 12.47 -2.76
CA PHE A 152 -25.97 13.25 -2.30
C PHE A 152 -25.64 14.16 -1.11
N ASN A 153 -24.80 13.68 -0.19
CA ASN A 153 -24.56 14.36 1.08
C ASN A 153 -23.07 14.39 1.50
N GLY A 154 -22.18 13.83 0.68
CA GLY A 154 -20.74 13.80 0.96
C GLY A 154 -20.33 12.85 2.09
N GLN A 155 -21.22 12.01 2.61
CA GLN A 155 -20.89 11.09 3.71
C GLN A 155 -20.03 9.93 3.23
N LEU A 156 -19.04 9.57 4.03
CA LEU A 156 -18.29 8.32 3.90
C LEU A 156 -19.20 7.14 4.27
N TRP A 157 -19.33 6.18 3.35
CA TRP A 157 -20.18 5.00 3.53
C TRP A 157 -19.37 3.76 3.87
N GLN A 158 -18.30 3.51 3.12
CA GLN A 158 -17.46 2.33 3.30
C GLN A 158 -16.02 2.67 2.95
N VAL A 159 -15.09 1.91 3.51
CA VAL A 159 -13.67 1.95 3.14
C VAL A 159 -13.25 0.56 2.71
N TYR A 160 -12.63 0.45 1.53
CA TYR A 160 -11.95 -0.74 1.08
C TYR A 160 -10.52 -0.73 1.59
N PHE A 161 -10.04 -1.88 2.07
CA PHE A 161 -8.66 -2.09 2.49
C PHE A 161 -8.04 -3.16 1.60
N SER A 162 -7.03 -2.81 0.81
CA SER A 162 -6.28 -3.76 -0.02
C SER A 162 -5.51 -4.76 0.82
N LYS A 163 -5.49 -6.01 0.35
CA LYS A 163 -4.78 -7.13 0.97
C LYS A 163 -4.28 -8.01 -0.17
N HIS A 164 -3.03 -7.81 -0.55
CA HIS A 164 -2.43 -8.53 -1.67
C HIS A 164 -3.29 -8.35 -2.94
N ARG A 165 -3.80 -9.43 -3.54
CA ARG A 165 -4.60 -9.40 -4.78
C ARG A 165 -6.08 -9.03 -4.58
N LYS A 166 -6.55 -8.87 -3.35
CA LYS A 166 -7.96 -8.61 -3.01
C LYS A 166 -8.03 -7.56 -1.89
N GLY A 167 -9.11 -7.59 -1.11
CA GLY A 167 -9.32 -6.66 -0.02
C GLY A 167 -10.71 -6.81 0.57
N THR A 168 -11.06 -5.93 1.50
CA THR A 168 -12.32 -6.00 2.24
C THR A 168 -12.96 -4.63 2.32
N TRP A 169 -14.25 -4.53 2.00
CA TRP A 169 -15.06 -3.36 2.30
C TRP A 169 -15.55 -3.41 3.74
N VAL A 170 -15.44 -2.29 4.45
CA VAL A 170 -15.91 -2.13 5.82
C VAL A 170 -16.79 -0.88 5.90
N ASP A 171 -17.96 -1.02 6.53
CA ASP A 171 -18.86 0.11 6.73
C ASP A 171 -18.22 1.17 7.62
N ALA A 172 -18.42 2.44 7.27
CA ALA A 172 -17.83 3.57 7.98
C ALA A 172 -18.21 3.57 9.47
N SER A 173 -19.40 3.10 9.83
CA SER A 173 -19.87 2.99 11.22
C SER A 173 -19.08 2.00 12.08
N ARG A 174 -18.28 1.13 11.46
CA ARG A 174 -17.48 0.12 12.15
C ARG A 174 -16.00 0.53 12.25
N LEU A 175 -15.59 1.60 11.57
CA LEU A 175 -14.20 2.01 11.52
C LEU A 175 -13.78 2.77 12.77
N GLU A 176 -12.48 2.70 13.06
CA GLU A 176 -11.82 3.62 13.97
C GLU A 176 -11.52 4.93 13.25
N PHE A 177 -11.62 6.05 13.96
CA PHE A 177 -11.34 7.38 13.44
C PHE A 177 -10.36 8.14 14.35
N GLN A 178 -9.56 9.01 13.76
CA GLN A 178 -8.64 9.90 14.47
C GLN A 178 -8.67 11.30 13.86
N TYR A 179 -8.31 12.31 14.67
CA TYR A 179 -8.27 13.72 14.24
C TYR A 179 -9.58 14.17 13.56
N GLY A 180 -10.72 13.78 14.14
CA GLY A 180 -12.05 14.01 13.57
C GLY A 180 -12.49 12.82 12.73
N ASN A 181 -12.70 13.06 11.43
CA ASN A 181 -13.34 12.11 10.52
C ASN A 181 -12.35 11.28 9.68
N LYS A 182 -11.05 11.25 10.02
CA LYS A 182 -10.07 10.47 9.28
C LYS A 182 -10.08 9.01 9.75
N PRO A 183 -10.40 8.04 8.89
CA PRO A 183 -10.32 6.63 9.24
C PRO A 183 -8.90 6.25 9.65
N VAL A 184 -8.78 5.28 10.56
CA VAL A 184 -7.50 4.67 10.90
C VAL A 184 -7.26 3.45 10.00
N VAL A 185 -6.03 3.32 9.51
CA VAL A 185 -5.57 2.20 8.70
C VAL A 185 -4.34 1.62 9.36
N TYR A 186 -4.21 0.30 9.35
CA TYR A 186 -3.01 -0.39 9.83
C TYR A 186 -2.36 -1.19 8.71
N SER A 187 -1.09 -0.94 8.45
CA SER A 187 -0.29 -1.73 7.51
C SER A 187 0.35 -2.91 8.21
N SER A 188 0.29 -4.09 7.59
CA SER A 188 0.86 -5.31 8.16
C SER A 188 2.39 -5.31 8.08
N LEU A 189 3.01 -5.90 9.09
CA LEU A 189 4.46 -6.04 9.16
C LEU A 189 5.02 -6.78 7.94
N HIS A 190 5.97 -6.14 7.25
CA HIS A 190 6.69 -6.55 6.05
C HIS A 190 5.84 -6.69 4.78
N GLY A 191 4.62 -7.25 4.89
CA GLY A 191 3.75 -7.60 3.78
C GLY A 191 2.78 -6.50 3.36
N HIS A 192 2.79 -5.39 4.09
CA HIS A 192 2.11 -4.09 3.90
C HIS A 192 0.58 -4.06 3.69
N ALA A 193 -0.07 -5.20 3.50
CA ALA A 193 -1.52 -5.34 3.42
C ALA A 193 -2.25 -4.53 4.50
N LEU A 194 -3.34 -3.88 4.10
CA LEU A 194 -4.02 -2.88 4.92
C LEU A 194 -5.22 -3.48 5.66
N TYR A 195 -5.39 -3.05 6.91
CA TYR A 195 -6.42 -3.54 7.81
C TYR A 195 -7.13 -2.38 8.55
N PRO A 196 -8.44 -2.55 8.84
CA PRO A 196 -9.22 -1.57 9.60
C PRO A 196 -8.92 -1.56 11.10
N TYR A 197 -8.30 -2.62 11.63
CA TYR A 197 -8.01 -2.76 13.07
C TYR A 197 -6.63 -3.36 13.27
N ALA A 198 -6.00 -3.01 14.39
CA ALA A 198 -4.78 -3.66 14.86
C ALA A 198 -5.03 -5.11 15.29
N GLY A 199 -3.98 -5.93 15.22
CA GLY A 199 -3.99 -7.32 15.64
C GLY A 199 -3.45 -8.27 14.58
N LEU A 200 -3.66 -9.56 14.83
CA LEU A 200 -3.26 -10.64 13.95
C LEU A 200 -4.39 -10.98 12.96
N SER A 201 -4.07 -10.94 11.68
CA SER A 201 -4.90 -11.48 10.60
C SER A 201 -4.19 -12.62 9.89
N LEU A 202 -4.94 -13.65 9.50
CA LEU A 202 -4.44 -14.77 8.71
C LEU A 202 -5.03 -14.75 7.30
N HIS A 203 -4.17 -14.90 6.29
CA HIS A 203 -4.59 -15.01 4.89
C HIS A 203 -4.38 -16.45 4.37
N GLY A 204 -5.36 -16.97 3.62
CA GLY A 204 -5.34 -18.36 3.12
C GLY A 204 -5.76 -19.42 4.14
N ALA A 205 -6.37 -19.02 5.25
CA ALA A 205 -6.82 -19.91 6.31
C ALA A 205 -8.23 -20.46 6.02
N GLU A 206 -8.32 -21.54 5.23
CA GLU A 206 -9.55 -22.34 5.10
C GLU A 206 -9.22 -23.82 5.29
N ILE A 207 -8.90 -24.21 6.53
CA ILE A 207 -8.97 -25.61 6.94
C ILE A 207 -9.73 -25.65 8.27
N ASP A 208 -10.99 -26.10 8.19
CA ASP A 208 -11.85 -26.59 9.27
C ASP A 208 -11.83 -25.85 10.61
N GLY A 209 -12.42 -24.65 10.64
CA GLY A 209 -12.90 -24.01 11.87
C GLY A 209 -11.82 -23.56 12.87
N LEU A 210 -10.54 -23.82 12.58
CA LEU A 210 -9.40 -23.46 13.40
C LEU A 210 -8.57 -22.43 12.63
N ASN A 211 -8.72 -21.15 13.00
CA ASN A 211 -7.89 -20.02 12.54
C ASN A 211 -6.42 -20.19 12.99
N LYS A 212 -5.75 -21.24 12.53
CA LYS A 212 -4.46 -21.69 13.05
C LYS A 212 -3.38 -21.78 11.98
N ILE A 213 -3.74 -21.85 10.69
CA ILE A 213 -2.77 -21.97 9.59
C ILE A 213 -3.03 -20.89 8.55
N GLY A 214 -2.00 -20.13 8.19
CA GLY A 214 -2.11 -19.12 7.13
C GLY A 214 -0.96 -18.11 7.12
N LEU A 215 -0.89 -17.31 6.07
CA LEU A 215 0.03 -16.18 6.01
C LEU A 215 -0.32 -15.18 7.12
N ARG A 216 0.69 -14.82 7.89
CA ARG A 216 0.59 -14.06 9.12
C ARG A 216 0.77 -12.58 8.83
N ASN A 217 -0.30 -11.80 8.98
CA ASN A 217 -0.31 -10.35 8.88
C ASN A 217 -0.52 -9.75 10.28
N ASP A 218 0.57 -9.28 10.89
CA ASP A 218 0.51 -8.59 12.18
C ASP A 218 0.40 -7.08 11.95
N THR A 219 -0.57 -6.44 12.61
CA THR A 219 -0.78 -5.00 12.57
C THR A 219 -0.79 -4.45 13.99
N ALA A 220 -0.23 -3.26 14.19
CA ALA A 220 -0.21 -2.62 15.50
C ALA A 220 -0.08 -1.11 15.35
N LYS A 221 -0.51 -0.40 16.38
CA LYS A 221 -0.30 1.05 16.49
C LYS A 221 1.14 1.34 16.87
N SER A 222 1.74 2.37 16.28
CA SER A 222 3.09 2.83 16.61
C SER A 222 3.23 4.34 16.48
N GLY A 223 4.41 4.88 16.73
CA GLY A 223 4.75 6.27 16.41
C GLY A 223 5.08 6.52 14.94
N MET A 224 5.13 5.46 14.12
CA MET A 224 5.39 5.54 12.68
C MET A 224 4.06 5.66 11.95
N ILE A 225 3.77 6.89 11.53
CA ILE A 225 2.45 7.31 11.04
C ILE A 225 2.63 7.99 9.69
N MET A 226 1.81 7.61 8.71
CA MET A 226 1.66 8.31 7.44
C MET A 226 0.29 9.00 7.40
N ASP A 227 0.27 10.28 7.09
CA ASP A 227 -0.96 10.99 6.71
C ASP A 227 -1.22 10.71 5.22
N MET A 228 -2.24 9.91 4.92
CA MET A 228 -2.60 9.60 3.53
C MET A 228 -3.31 10.77 2.83
N GLY A 229 -3.47 11.90 3.52
CA GLY A 229 -3.89 13.19 2.95
C GLY A 229 -2.73 14.05 2.44
N ALA A 230 -1.48 13.61 2.56
CA ALA A 230 -0.33 14.25 1.92
C ALA A 230 -0.19 13.72 0.48
N PHE A 231 -0.65 14.48 -0.51
CA PHE A 231 -0.67 14.12 -1.94
C PHE A 231 -0.05 15.22 -2.81
#